data_AF-A0A821Z8I6-F1
#
_entry.id   AF-A0A821Z8I6-F1
#
_cell.length_a   1.000
_cell.length_b   1.000
_cell.length_c   1.000
_cell.angle_alpha   90.00
_cell.angle_beta   90.00
_cell.angle_gamma   90.00
#
_symmetry.space_group_name_H-M   'P 1'
#
loop_
_entity.id
_entity.type
_entity.pdbx_description
1 polymer ?
#
loop_
_entity_poly.entity_id
_entity_poly.type
_entity_poly.pdbx_seq_one_letter_code
_entity_poly.pdbx_strand_id
1 'polypeptide(L)'
;MLFFVVESIKQYFSYPTQTSVSFAVERSQAFPAVSICNYSPFRLDNFIEPFINFTNSRNLTNTTDTSTISSEQSQYIRKFFQNLLNHGKPVDYYFFPLSSMLISCLYNGERCQATDFIPFLSSSFGRCYTFNAKMKSNESRVRSTTDDGGIGKLELQLYAHSHQYISYIAKDISVGMVAMIHDNTELPLIEVAGMQFDPGRKYKLNYKKRTNQLLPFPYSDCTTKVPLIMQAMFKRYADADYAYSQVLCSVLCIQAYTYDQCRCISPYQWTTQSIVLPGTDEIIEAPLCNATNECYANAQVRITTTNSIWDQFCSDCSQACSTVDFTITPSAVSAPSSVRIPEIKEFVEKSGITLPKNWTTTWQSEIQNNYVAVDVVCETTRVETYTQDASVSGVDVLSNVGGHTGLWIGISFLSIMELVEMLYRLIRYHYYILEGRIQRRNLEQL
;
A
#
# COMPACT_ATOMS: atom_id res chain seq x y z
N MET A 1 49.99 -9.05 6.58
CA MET A 1 49.02 -9.45 7.63
C MET A 1 48.12 -8.30 8.08
N LEU A 2 48.64 -7.27 8.79
CA LEU A 2 47.81 -6.20 9.39
C LEU A 2 46.88 -5.49 8.38
N PHE A 3 47.38 -5.18 7.19
CA PHE A 3 46.57 -4.59 6.12
C PHE A 3 45.31 -5.42 5.80
N PHE A 4 45.46 -6.73 5.57
CA PHE A 4 44.34 -7.63 5.24
C PHE A 4 43.35 -7.82 6.38
N VAL A 5 43.84 -7.82 7.64
CA VAL A 5 42.98 -7.87 8.82
C VAL A 5 42.15 -6.60 8.94
N VAL A 6 42.79 -5.43 8.79
CA VAL A 6 42.10 -4.14 8.80
C VAL A 6 41.09 -4.05 7.67
N GLU A 7 41.43 -4.52 6.47
CA GLU A 7 40.52 -4.52 5.33
C GLU A 7 39.32 -5.45 5.54
N SER A 8 39.54 -6.64 6.11
CA SER A 8 38.45 -7.58 6.46
C SER A 8 37.50 -6.97 7.49
N ILE A 9 38.03 -6.25 8.49
CA ILE A 9 37.24 -5.55 9.49
C ILE A 9 36.47 -4.37 8.87
N LYS A 10 37.13 -3.59 8.00
CA LYS A 10 36.47 -2.49 7.27
C LYS A 10 35.33 -3.00 6.39
N GLN A 11 35.55 -4.08 5.67
CA GLN A 11 34.55 -4.71 4.81
C GLN A 11 33.35 -5.24 5.62
N TYR A 12 33.56 -5.70 6.84
CA TYR A 12 32.46 -6.07 7.73
C TYR A 12 31.65 -4.84 8.17
N PHE A 13 32.32 -3.77 8.60
CA PHE A 13 31.67 -2.53 9.03
C PHE A 13 31.14 -1.65 7.88
N SER A 14 31.42 -1.99 6.62
CA SER A 14 30.72 -1.41 5.47
C SER A 14 29.36 -2.08 5.20
N TYR A 15 28.99 -3.11 5.97
CA TYR A 15 27.72 -3.84 5.89
C TYR A 15 27.30 -4.25 4.46
N PRO A 16 28.17 -4.94 3.69
CA PRO A 16 27.87 -5.34 2.33
C PRO A 16 26.74 -6.38 2.31
N THR A 17 25.84 -6.24 1.33
CA THR A 17 24.71 -7.15 1.15
C THR A 17 24.73 -7.81 -0.22
N GLN A 18 24.21 -9.04 -0.29
CA GLN A 18 23.95 -9.78 -1.51
C GLN A 18 22.49 -10.22 -1.54
N THR A 19 21.92 -10.43 -2.73
CA THR A 19 20.55 -10.95 -2.87
C THR A 19 20.60 -12.42 -3.22
N SER A 20 19.91 -13.24 -2.43
CA SER A 20 19.63 -14.63 -2.76
C SER A 20 18.19 -14.76 -3.27
N VAL A 21 18.00 -15.66 -4.24
CA VAL A 21 16.68 -15.97 -4.80
C VAL A 21 16.37 -17.42 -4.50
N SER A 22 15.23 -17.66 -3.85
CA SER A 22 14.75 -19.01 -3.56
C SER A 22 13.36 -19.24 -4.12
N PHE A 23 13.10 -20.50 -4.50
CA PHE A 23 11.81 -20.94 -5.03
C PHE A 23 11.25 -21.99 -4.08
N ALA A 24 10.09 -21.72 -3.51
CA ALA A 24 9.40 -22.63 -2.60
C ALA A 24 7.96 -22.85 -3.05
N VAL A 25 7.42 -24.04 -2.81
CA VAL A 25 6.00 -24.34 -3.07
C VAL A 25 5.23 -24.16 -1.76
N GLU A 26 4.31 -23.19 -1.72
CA GLU A 26 3.39 -23.01 -0.60
C GLU A 26 2.15 -23.90 -0.82
N ARG A 27 2.04 -25.02 -0.09
CA ARG A 27 0.86 -25.92 -0.20
C ARG A 27 -0.47 -25.22 0.07
N SER A 28 -0.46 -24.23 0.96
CA SER A 28 -1.59 -23.34 1.25
C SER A 28 -1.08 -21.91 1.18
N GLN A 29 -1.39 -21.22 0.10
CA GLN A 29 -1.01 -19.83 -0.13
C GLN A 29 -2.21 -18.94 0.15
N ALA A 30 -2.02 -17.81 0.84
CA ALA A 30 -3.07 -16.81 0.97
C ALA A 30 -3.51 -16.33 -0.42
N PHE A 31 -4.82 -16.38 -0.69
CA PHE A 31 -5.36 -15.77 -1.89
C PHE A 31 -5.18 -14.24 -1.76
N PRO A 32 -4.75 -13.53 -2.82
CA PRO A 32 -4.49 -12.10 -2.71
C PRO A 32 -5.76 -11.31 -2.38
N ALA A 33 -5.57 -10.07 -1.91
CA ALA A 33 -6.67 -9.12 -1.88
C ALA A 33 -6.93 -8.59 -3.29
N VAL A 34 -8.22 -8.44 -3.64
CA VAL A 34 -8.64 -7.94 -4.95
C VAL A 34 -9.50 -6.71 -4.74
N SER A 35 -8.94 -5.55 -5.06
CA SER A 35 -9.62 -4.27 -4.97
C SER A 35 -10.24 -3.90 -6.30
N ILE A 36 -11.50 -3.46 -6.27
CA ILE A 36 -12.27 -3.04 -7.45
C ILE A 36 -12.89 -1.66 -7.22
N CYS A 37 -12.88 -0.85 -8.28
CA CYS A 37 -13.51 0.46 -8.33
C CYS A 37 -14.32 0.63 -9.60
N ASN A 38 -15.39 1.42 -9.51
CA ASN A 38 -16.00 2.01 -10.68
C ASN A 38 -15.06 3.08 -11.25
N TYR A 39 -15.01 3.22 -12.57
CA TYR A 39 -14.17 4.26 -13.19
C TYR A 39 -14.69 5.68 -12.88
N SER A 40 -16.00 5.86 -12.75
CA SER A 40 -16.58 7.13 -12.32
C SER A 40 -16.73 7.17 -10.80
N PRO A 41 -16.20 8.20 -10.13
CA PRO A 41 -16.31 8.30 -8.68
C PRO A 41 -17.76 8.51 -8.24
N PHE A 42 -18.55 9.30 -8.98
CA PHE A 42 -19.88 9.75 -8.56
C PHE A 42 -20.99 9.27 -9.50
N ARG A 43 -22.15 9.01 -8.92
CA ARG A 43 -23.40 8.68 -9.60
C ARG A 43 -24.18 9.96 -9.93
N LEU A 44 -24.51 10.15 -11.20
CA LEU A 44 -25.14 11.38 -11.70
C LEU A 44 -26.47 11.70 -11.01
N ASP A 45 -27.38 10.74 -10.89
CA ASP A 45 -28.73 10.92 -10.34
C ASP A 45 -28.74 11.55 -8.92
N ASN A 46 -27.81 11.16 -8.06
CA ASN A 46 -27.68 11.67 -6.70
C ASN A 46 -26.86 12.96 -6.64
N PHE A 47 -25.97 13.17 -7.61
CA PHE A 47 -25.01 14.26 -7.58
C PHE A 47 -25.56 15.55 -8.19
N ILE A 48 -26.36 15.46 -9.25
CA ILE A 48 -26.68 16.60 -10.11
C ILE A 48 -27.51 17.69 -9.43
N GLU A 49 -28.56 17.33 -8.70
CA GLU A 49 -29.45 18.31 -8.06
C GLU A 49 -28.74 19.10 -6.93
N PRO A 50 -28.05 18.43 -5.96
CA PRO A 50 -27.26 19.15 -4.96
C PRO A 50 -26.16 20.03 -5.57
N PHE A 51 -25.53 19.57 -6.66
CA PHE A 51 -24.51 20.30 -7.36
C PHE A 51 -25.05 21.58 -8.03
N ILE A 52 -26.18 21.50 -8.73
CA ILE A 52 -26.82 22.65 -9.37
C ILE A 52 -27.31 23.66 -8.33
N ASN A 53 -27.90 23.19 -7.23
CA ASN A 53 -28.29 24.07 -6.13
C ASN A 53 -27.09 24.81 -5.55
N PHE A 54 -25.96 24.13 -5.39
CA PHE A 54 -24.71 24.75 -4.95
C PHE A 54 -24.20 25.81 -5.93
N THR A 55 -24.15 25.53 -7.24
CA THR A 55 -23.63 26.49 -8.23
C THR A 55 -24.56 27.69 -8.40
N ASN A 56 -25.87 27.48 -8.44
CA ASN A 56 -26.86 28.54 -8.55
C ASN A 56 -26.90 29.43 -7.29
N SER A 57 -26.82 28.84 -6.08
CA SER A 57 -26.78 29.63 -4.84
C SER A 57 -25.57 30.56 -4.72
N ARG A 58 -24.52 30.32 -5.52
CA ARG A 58 -23.30 31.12 -5.58
C ARG A 58 -23.18 31.96 -6.85
N ASN A 59 -24.24 32.03 -7.65
CA ASN A 59 -24.26 32.71 -8.95
C ASN A 59 -23.10 32.28 -9.88
N LEU A 60 -22.65 31.02 -9.78
CA LEU A 60 -21.59 30.47 -10.63
C LEU A 60 -22.15 30.03 -11.99
N THR A 61 -23.41 29.60 -11.99
CA THR A 61 -24.17 29.20 -13.18
C THR A 61 -25.65 29.59 -12.97
N ASN A 62 -26.44 29.63 -14.05
CA ASN A 62 -27.89 29.85 -14.01
C ASN A 62 -28.60 28.78 -14.85
N THR A 63 -28.48 27.51 -14.45
CA THR A 63 -29.16 26.40 -15.14
C THR A 63 -30.08 25.65 -14.20
N THR A 64 -31.19 25.18 -14.76
CA THR A 64 -32.15 24.28 -14.11
C THR A 64 -32.14 22.90 -14.75
N ASP A 65 -31.27 22.65 -15.74
CA ASP A 65 -31.15 21.35 -16.40
C ASP A 65 -30.46 20.34 -15.48
N THR A 66 -31.23 19.38 -14.97
CA THR A 66 -30.77 18.29 -14.12
C THR A 66 -30.48 17.00 -14.90
N SER A 67 -30.38 17.06 -16.23
CA SER A 67 -30.15 15.87 -17.05
C SER A 67 -28.69 15.62 -17.39
N THR A 68 -27.88 16.67 -17.53
CA THR A 68 -26.46 16.58 -17.86
C THR A 68 -25.67 17.69 -17.17
N ILE A 69 -24.35 17.51 -17.07
CA ILE A 69 -23.42 18.56 -16.59
C ILE A 69 -22.65 19.05 -17.81
N SER A 70 -22.62 20.37 -18.04
CA SER A 70 -21.86 20.97 -19.13
C SER A 70 -20.36 21.04 -18.84
N SER A 71 -19.55 21.27 -19.89
CA SER A 71 -18.09 21.46 -19.74
C SER A 71 -17.74 22.63 -18.81
N GLU A 72 -18.49 23.73 -18.88
CA GLU A 72 -18.28 24.89 -18.00
C GLU A 72 -18.60 24.55 -16.53
N GLN A 73 -19.71 23.85 -16.29
CA GLN A 73 -20.09 23.41 -14.95
C GLN A 73 -19.05 22.46 -14.35
N SER A 74 -18.42 21.62 -15.17
CA SER A 74 -17.49 20.60 -14.69
C SER A 74 -16.34 21.14 -13.84
N GLN A 75 -15.93 22.39 -14.10
CA GLN A 75 -14.87 23.08 -13.37
C GLN A 75 -15.21 23.30 -11.88
N TYR A 76 -16.50 23.31 -11.53
CA TYR A 76 -16.99 23.56 -10.17
C TYR A 76 -17.23 22.28 -9.37
N ILE A 77 -17.20 21.10 -10.00
CA ILE A 77 -17.46 19.81 -9.34
C ILE A 77 -16.49 19.60 -8.17
N ARG A 78 -15.20 19.84 -8.40
CA ARG A 78 -14.18 19.72 -7.34
C ARG A 78 -14.44 20.69 -6.20
N LYS A 79 -14.85 21.93 -6.50
CA LYS A 79 -15.19 22.94 -5.48
C LYS A 79 -16.42 22.54 -4.67
N PHE A 80 -17.43 21.96 -5.30
CA PHE A 80 -18.60 21.41 -4.61
C PHE A 80 -18.21 20.26 -3.68
N PHE A 81 -17.45 19.29 -4.19
CA PHE A 81 -17.02 18.15 -3.41
C PHE A 81 -16.11 18.54 -2.23
N GLN A 82 -15.17 19.45 -2.44
CA GLN A 82 -14.37 20.04 -1.37
C GLN A 82 -15.23 20.75 -0.32
N ASN A 83 -16.28 21.46 -0.75
CA ASN A 83 -17.19 22.12 0.16
C ASN A 83 -17.93 21.11 1.05
N LEU A 84 -18.39 19.99 0.50
CA LEU A 84 -19.01 18.90 1.26
C LEU A 84 -18.06 18.36 2.34
N LEU A 85 -16.83 18.00 1.95
CA LEU A 85 -15.84 17.43 2.86
C LEU A 85 -15.42 18.40 3.97
N ASN A 86 -15.18 19.67 3.64
CA ASN A 86 -14.79 20.67 4.64
C ASN A 86 -15.90 21.00 5.64
N HIS A 87 -17.17 20.72 5.31
CA HIS A 87 -18.31 20.89 6.22
C HIS A 87 -18.76 19.58 6.87
N GLY A 88 -17.97 18.52 6.77
CA GLY A 88 -18.29 17.20 7.35
C GLY A 88 -19.57 16.58 6.79
N LYS A 89 -19.97 16.94 5.57
CA LYS A 89 -21.15 16.35 4.92
C LYS A 89 -20.82 14.93 4.44
N PRO A 90 -21.71 13.95 4.65
CA PRO A 90 -21.49 12.61 4.15
C PRO A 90 -21.46 12.62 2.62
N VAL A 91 -20.42 12.02 2.05
CA VAL A 91 -20.22 11.93 0.60
C VAL A 91 -20.57 10.55 0.04
N ASP A 92 -20.78 9.60 0.93
CA ASP A 92 -21.06 8.20 0.65
C ASP A 92 -22.27 7.97 -0.26
N TYR A 93 -23.28 8.83 -0.13
CA TYR A 93 -24.50 8.79 -0.92
C TYR A 93 -24.26 9.04 -2.42
N TYR A 94 -23.18 9.72 -2.79
CA TYR A 94 -22.88 10.04 -4.19
C TYR A 94 -22.14 8.92 -4.92
N PHE A 95 -21.68 7.89 -4.22
CA PHE A 95 -20.85 6.82 -4.79
C PHE A 95 -21.68 5.59 -5.20
N PHE A 96 -21.12 4.77 -6.09
CA PHE A 96 -21.76 3.52 -6.51
C PHE A 96 -21.69 2.44 -5.40
N PRO A 97 -22.84 1.89 -4.96
CA PRO A 97 -22.83 0.75 -4.04
C PRO A 97 -22.38 -0.52 -4.78
N LEU A 98 -21.58 -1.37 -4.13
CA LEU A 98 -21.14 -2.63 -4.74
C LEU A 98 -22.32 -3.53 -5.10
N SER A 99 -23.38 -3.55 -4.28
CA SER A 99 -24.58 -4.35 -4.51
C SER A 99 -25.30 -4.03 -5.82
N SER A 100 -25.20 -2.80 -6.34
CA SER A 100 -25.78 -2.44 -7.64
C SER A 100 -24.86 -2.76 -8.81
N MET A 101 -23.57 -2.94 -8.57
CA MET A 101 -22.57 -3.24 -9.60
C MET A 101 -22.28 -4.74 -9.69
N LEU A 102 -22.33 -5.48 -8.59
CA LEU A 102 -21.93 -6.88 -8.49
C LEU A 102 -23.05 -7.81 -8.96
N ILE A 103 -23.02 -8.18 -10.24
CA ILE A 103 -23.97 -9.11 -10.87
C ILE A 103 -23.82 -10.50 -10.26
N SER A 104 -22.57 -10.99 -10.16
CA SER A 104 -22.25 -12.32 -9.64
C SER A 104 -20.85 -12.33 -9.06
N CYS A 105 -20.67 -13.09 -7.99
CA CYS A 105 -19.40 -13.31 -7.31
C CYS A 105 -19.28 -14.78 -6.93
N LEU A 106 -18.22 -15.44 -7.39
CA LEU A 106 -17.89 -16.81 -7.01
C LEU A 106 -16.44 -16.89 -6.56
N TYR A 107 -16.20 -17.44 -5.38
CA TYR A 107 -14.87 -17.78 -4.91
C TYR A 107 -14.78 -19.30 -4.74
N ASN A 108 -13.94 -19.95 -5.54
CA ASN A 108 -13.82 -21.41 -5.60
C ASN A 108 -15.18 -22.13 -5.78
N GLY A 109 -16.10 -21.53 -6.54
CA GLY A 109 -17.44 -22.06 -6.79
C GLY A 109 -18.50 -21.66 -5.76
N GLU A 110 -18.09 -21.16 -4.59
CA GLU A 110 -19.00 -20.67 -3.55
C GLU A 110 -19.42 -19.23 -3.82
N ARG A 111 -20.71 -18.92 -3.60
CA ARG A 111 -21.24 -17.56 -3.80
C ARG A 111 -20.69 -16.61 -2.74
N CYS A 112 -20.11 -15.50 -3.19
CA CYS A 112 -19.79 -14.35 -2.35
C CYS A 112 -20.81 -13.23 -2.53
N GLN A 113 -20.91 -12.36 -1.54
CA GLN A 113 -21.82 -11.22 -1.51
C GLN A 113 -21.04 -9.91 -1.41
N ALA A 114 -21.72 -8.78 -1.63
CA ALA A 114 -21.12 -7.46 -1.46
C ALA A 114 -20.59 -7.21 -0.03
N THR A 115 -21.12 -7.92 0.97
CA THR A 115 -20.67 -7.87 2.37
C THR A 115 -19.33 -8.56 2.62
N ASP A 116 -18.86 -9.42 1.70
CA ASP A 116 -17.53 -10.04 1.77
C ASP A 116 -16.41 -9.06 1.35
N PHE A 117 -16.76 -7.83 0.96
CA PHE A 117 -15.83 -6.81 0.52
C PHE A 117 -15.76 -5.67 1.53
N ILE A 118 -14.56 -5.22 1.83
CA ILE A 118 -14.32 -4.07 2.71
C ILE A 118 -14.28 -2.80 1.85
N PRO A 119 -15.10 -1.77 2.14
CA PRO A 119 -15.06 -0.53 1.40
C PRO A 119 -13.83 0.31 1.78
N PHE A 120 -13.23 0.94 0.78
CA PHE A 120 -12.21 1.96 0.95
C PHE A 120 -12.47 3.13 -0.01
N LEU A 121 -11.77 4.25 0.20
CA LEU A 121 -11.94 5.45 -0.61
C LEU A 121 -10.69 5.66 -1.47
N SER A 122 -10.92 5.83 -2.77
CA SER A 122 -9.94 6.29 -3.75
C SER A 122 -10.19 7.75 -4.04
N SER A 123 -9.11 8.54 -4.13
CA SER A 123 -9.24 9.96 -4.44
C SER A 123 -9.68 10.22 -5.89
N SER A 124 -9.41 9.26 -6.79
CA SER A 124 -9.77 9.33 -8.21
C SER A 124 -11.08 8.59 -8.54
N PHE A 125 -11.34 7.46 -7.88
CA PHE A 125 -12.43 6.55 -8.21
C PHE A 125 -13.56 6.50 -7.17
N GLY A 126 -13.51 7.34 -6.13
CA GLY A 126 -14.57 7.40 -5.13
C GLY A 126 -14.58 6.17 -4.23
N ARG A 127 -15.74 5.54 -4.05
CA ARG A 127 -15.85 4.35 -3.20
C ARG A 127 -15.47 3.08 -3.97
N CYS A 128 -14.52 2.36 -3.41
CA CYS A 128 -14.00 1.11 -3.92
C CYS A 128 -14.16 -0.01 -2.89
N TYR A 129 -13.91 -1.24 -3.29
CA TYR A 129 -14.20 -2.43 -2.49
C TYR A 129 -13.09 -3.47 -2.63
N THR A 130 -12.62 -4.00 -1.51
CA THR A 130 -11.55 -5.00 -1.45
C THR A 130 -12.09 -6.33 -0.99
N PHE A 131 -11.99 -7.34 -1.85
CA PHE A 131 -12.20 -8.74 -1.47
C PHE A 131 -10.98 -9.27 -0.72
N ASN A 132 -11.21 -10.06 0.34
CA ASN A 132 -10.16 -10.78 1.07
C ASN A 132 -9.08 -9.89 1.72
N ALA A 133 -9.43 -8.68 2.15
CA ALA A 133 -8.56 -7.88 3.01
C ALA A 133 -8.43 -8.55 4.40
N LYS A 134 -7.25 -8.44 5.02
CA LYS A 134 -7.02 -8.97 6.37
C LYS A 134 -7.70 -8.09 7.40
N MET A 135 -8.52 -8.68 8.27
CA MET A 135 -9.15 -7.98 9.40
C MET A 135 -8.41 -8.28 10.70
N LYS A 136 -8.49 -7.35 11.67
CA LYS A 136 -7.91 -7.51 13.02
C LYS A 136 -8.73 -8.49 13.85
N SER A 137 -10.05 -8.46 13.72
CA SER A 137 -10.94 -9.48 14.31
C SER A 137 -10.72 -10.85 13.66
N ASN A 138 -10.59 -11.87 14.49
CA ASN A 138 -10.33 -13.25 14.08
C ASN A 138 -11.49 -13.93 13.31
N GLU A 139 -12.60 -13.22 13.05
CA GLU A 139 -13.82 -13.78 12.46
C GLU A 139 -13.74 -13.95 10.93
N SER A 140 -12.96 -13.13 10.22
CA SER A 140 -12.72 -13.28 8.78
C SER A 140 -11.29 -13.76 8.51
N ARG A 141 -11.12 -15.07 8.38
CA ARG A 141 -9.82 -15.64 7.97
C ARG A 141 -9.53 -15.28 6.52
N VAL A 142 -8.31 -14.81 6.25
CA VAL A 142 -7.81 -14.66 4.88
C VAL A 142 -7.98 -15.97 4.13
N ARG A 143 -8.76 -15.94 3.06
CA ARG A 143 -9.04 -17.11 2.22
C ARG A 143 -7.76 -17.56 1.54
N SER A 144 -7.57 -18.87 1.39
CA SER A 144 -6.35 -19.46 0.85
C SER A 144 -6.60 -20.30 -0.40
N THR A 145 -5.60 -20.35 -1.27
CA THR A 145 -5.47 -21.24 -2.42
C THR A 145 -4.75 -22.51 -1.98
N THR A 146 -5.34 -23.69 -2.24
CA THR A 146 -4.80 -25.00 -1.83
C THR A 146 -4.85 -25.99 -2.99
N ASP A 147 -3.88 -26.91 -3.06
CA ASP A 147 -3.92 -28.00 -4.05
C ASP A 147 -5.09 -28.99 -3.81
N ASP A 148 -5.59 -29.11 -2.56
CA ASP A 148 -6.64 -30.08 -2.17
C ASP A 148 -7.95 -29.43 -1.70
N GLY A 149 -8.35 -28.29 -2.27
CA GLY A 149 -9.63 -27.66 -1.87
C GLY A 149 -10.15 -26.47 -2.69
N GLY A 150 -9.39 -25.98 -3.68
CA GLY A 150 -9.87 -25.02 -4.68
C GLY A 150 -8.72 -24.32 -5.40
N ILE A 151 -8.89 -24.08 -6.71
CA ILE A 151 -7.87 -23.52 -7.63
C ILE A 151 -7.42 -22.09 -7.22
N GLY A 152 -8.04 -21.47 -6.23
CA GLY A 152 -7.80 -20.06 -5.90
C GLY A 152 -8.32 -19.20 -7.03
N LYS A 153 -9.63 -19.29 -7.25
CA LYS A 153 -10.33 -18.64 -8.36
C LYS A 153 -11.43 -17.74 -7.83
N LEU A 154 -11.30 -16.43 -8.10
CA LEU A 154 -12.36 -15.45 -7.88
C LEU A 154 -12.94 -15.07 -9.25
N GLU A 155 -14.25 -15.20 -9.40
CA GLU A 155 -14.99 -14.80 -10.61
C GLU A 155 -15.94 -13.67 -10.25
N LEU A 156 -15.69 -12.50 -10.82
CA LEU A 156 -16.51 -11.31 -10.66
C LEU A 156 -17.20 -10.98 -11.97
N GLN A 157 -18.49 -10.67 -11.89
CA GLN A 157 -19.25 -10.07 -12.97
C GLN A 157 -19.82 -8.76 -12.46
N LEU A 158 -19.50 -7.68 -13.17
CA LEU A 158 -19.73 -6.32 -12.76
C LEU A 158 -20.51 -5.56 -13.85
N TYR A 159 -21.33 -4.62 -13.41
CA TYR A 159 -22.04 -3.68 -14.27
C TYR A 159 -21.62 -2.25 -13.93
N ALA A 160 -21.06 -1.55 -14.91
CA ALA A 160 -20.44 -0.24 -14.71
C ALA A 160 -21.43 0.91 -14.47
N HIS A 161 -22.68 0.82 -14.94
CA HIS A 161 -23.65 1.93 -14.91
C HIS A 161 -23.14 3.23 -15.57
N SER A 162 -22.53 3.11 -16.75
CA SER A 162 -21.94 4.21 -17.51
C SER A 162 -22.92 5.32 -17.88
N HIS A 163 -24.22 5.03 -17.97
CA HIS A 163 -25.27 6.04 -18.17
C HIS A 163 -25.42 7.00 -16.98
N GLN A 164 -24.88 6.65 -15.81
CA GLN A 164 -24.81 7.50 -14.61
C GLN A 164 -23.45 8.19 -14.46
N TYR A 165 -22.55 8.07 -15.43
CA TYR A 165 -21.24 8.73 -15.34
C TYR A 165 -21.38 10.23 -15.59
N ILE A 166 -20.57 10.99 -14.87
CA ILE A 166 -20.45 12.42 -15.10
C ILE A 166 -19.39 12.66 -16.18
N SER A 167 -19.81 13.17 -17.34
CA SER A 167 -19.05 13.28 -18.60
C SER A 167 -17.72 14.05 -18.56
N TYR A 168 -17.36 14.66 -17.42
CA TYR A 168 -16.17 15.50 -17.28
C TYR A 168 -15.38 15.25 -15.98
N ILE A 169 -15.73 14.22 -15.19
CA ILE A 169 -14.98 13.84 -13.98
C ILE A 169 -14.14 12.59 -14.19
N ALA A 170 -14.69 11.60 -14.89
CA ALA A 170 -13.95 10.38 -15.22
C ALA A 170 -12.65 10.80 -15.91
N LYS A 171 -11.51 10.42 -15.33
CA LYS A 171 -10.19 10.69 -15.91
C LYS A 171 -10.24 10.24 -17.37
N ASP A 172 -9.98 11.13 -18.32
CA ASP A 172 -10.01 10.81 -19.75
C ASP A 172 -11.39 10.38 -20.32
N ILE A 173 -12.51 10.73 -19.66
CA ILE A 173 -13.91 10.42 -20.10
C ILE A 173 -14.07 8.93 -20.45
N SER A 174 -13.43 8.07 -19.67
CA SER A 174 -13.39 6.63 -19.94
C SER A 174 -14.50 5.89 -19.19
N VAL A 175 -14.91 4.76 -19.77
CA VAL A 175 -15.91 3.85 -19.22
C VAL A 175 -15.27 2.50 -18.92
N GLY A 176 -15.55 1.95 -17.75
CA GLY A 176 -15.01 0.66 -17.36
C GLY A 176 -14.97 0.45 -15.86
N MET A 177 -14.18 -0.52 -15.45
CA MET A 177 -13.85 -0.82 -14.05
C MET A 177 -12.33 -0.79 -13.88
N VAL A 178 -11.87 -0.54 -12.67
CA VAL A 178 -10.45 -0.61 -12.31
C VAL A 178 -10.27 -1.66 -11.23
N ALA A 179 -9.26 -2.52 -11.33
CA ALA A 179 -8.94 -3.47 -10.27
C ALA A 179 -7.44 -3.58 -10.00
N MET A 180 -7.10 -3.96 -8.77
CA MET A 180 -5.73 -4.17 -8.29
C MET A 180 -5.67 -5.47 -7.49
N ILE A 181 -4.64 -6.27 -7.73
CA ILE A 181 -4.30 -7.46 -6.93
C ILE A 181 -3.13 -7.08 -6.04
N HIS A 182 -3.28 -7.23 -4.73
CA HIS A 182 -2.31 -6.75 -3.76
C HIS A 182 -2.29 -7.62 -2.50
N ASP A 183 -1.35 -7.35 -1.59
CA ASP A 183 -1.25 -8.10 -0.33
C ASP A 183 -2.49 -7.88 0.55
N ASN A 184 -2.86 -8.88 1.35
CA ASN A 184 -4.05 -8.80 2.20
C ASN A 184 -3.94 -7.70 3.27
N THR A 185 -2.73 -7.25 3.60
CA THR A 185 -2.46 -6.17 4.55
C THR A 185 -2.16 -4.82 3.88
N GLU A 186 -2.24 -4.73 2.56
CA GLU A 186 -1.95 -3.48 1.86
C GLU A 186 -3.23 -2.65 1.68
N LEU A 187 -3.18 -1.37 2.05
CA LEU A 187 -4.22 -0.40 1.65
C LEU A 187 -3.98 -0.06 0.16
N PRO A 188 -4.92 -0.40 -0.74
CA PRO A 188 -4.71 -0.32 -2.18
C PRO A 188 -4.53 1.13 -2.69
N LEU A 189 -3.40 1.38 -3.34
CA LEU A 189 -3.13 2.60 -4.10
C LEU A 189 -3.54 2.44 -5.57
N ILE A 190 -4.84 2.24 -5.76
CA ILE A 190 -5.40 1.86 -7.07
C ILE A 190 -5.28 2.96 -8.12
N GLU A 191 -5.07 4.22 -7.74
CA GLU A 191 -4.82 5.33 -8.67
C GLU A 191 -3.50 5.17 -9.44
N VAL A 192 -2.53 4.44 -8.86
CA VAL A 192 -1.19 4.25 -9.41
C VAL A 192 -1.06 2.85 -10.01
N ALA A 193 -1.49 1.83 -9.28
CA ALA A 193 -1.27 0.42 -9.65
C ALA A 193 -2.50 -0.29 -10.25
N GLY A 194 -3.63 0.41 -10.39
CA GLY A 194 -4.87 -0.16 -10.91
C GLY A 194 -4.80 -0.53 -12.40
N MET A 195 -5.23 -1.75 -12.72
CA MET A 195 -5.47 -2.21 -14.09
C MET A 195 -6.86 -1.78 -14.55
N GLN A 196 -6.96 -1.32 -15.80
CA GLN A 196 -8.20 -0.81 -16.38
C GLN A 196 -8.87 -1.89 -17.24
N PHE A 197 -10.20 -2.01 -17.12
CA PHE A 197 -11.00 -3.01 -17.81
C PHE A 197 -12.11 -2.36 -18.63
N ASP A 198 -12.05 -2.58 -19.94
CA ASP A 198 -13.06 -2.12 -20.88
C ASP A 198 -14.35 -2.94 -20.76
N PRO A 199 -15.52 -2.34 -20.95
CA PRO A 199 -16.78 -3.06 -21.04
C PRO A 199 -16.83 -4.02 -22.24
N GLY A 200 -17.76 -4.98 -22.18
CA GLY A 200 -18.00 -5.96 -23.24
C GLY A 200 -16.98 -7.10 -23.26
N ARG A 201 -16.22 -7.29 -22.17
CA ARG A 201 -15.13 -8.26 -22.08
C ARG A 201 -15.12 -9.01 -20.76
N LYS A 202 -14.61 -10.23 -20.83
CA LYS A 202 -14.20 -11.05 -19.69
C LYS A 202 -12.68 -11.14 -19.69
N TYR A 203 -12.08 -10.69 -18.59
CA TYR A 203 -10.65 -10.70 -18.35
C TYR A 203 -10.28 -11.86 -17.44
N LYS A 204 -9.19 -12.55 -17.77
CA LYS A 204 -8.57 -13.57 -16.92
C LYS A 204 -7.19 -13.09 -16.51
N LEU A 205 -6.99 -12.95 -15.20
CA LEU A 205 -5.80 -12.46 -14.54
C LEU A 205 -5.11 -13.64 -13.85
N ASN A 206 -4.04 -14.14 -14.45
CA ASN A 206 -3.20 -15.15 -13.81
C ASN A 206 -2.16 -14.44 -12.95
N TYR A 207 -2.05 -14.80 -11.66
CA TYR A 207 -1.09 -14.17 -10.75
C TYR A 207 -0.01 -15.14 -10.27
N LYS A 208 1.19 -14.58 -10.00
CA LYS A 208 2.32 -15.23 -9.31
C LYS A 208 2.74 -14.39 -8.12
N LYS A 209 2.92 -15.01 -6.95
CA LYS A 209 3.37 -14.34 -5.74
C LYS A 209 4.90 -14.21 -5.73
N ARG A 210 5.38 -13.02 -5.40
CA ARG A 210 6.79 -12.71 -5.13
C ARG A 210 6.89 -12.08 -3.75
N THR A 211 7.92 -12.42 -3.00
CA THR A 211 8.19 -11.80 -1.70
C THR A 211 9.58 -11.23 -1.66
N ASN A 212 9.73 -10.01 -1.16
CA ASN A 212 11.03 -9.39 -0.95
C ASN A 212 11.26 -9.21 0.55
N GLN A 213 12.47 -9.52 1.01
CA GLN A 213 12.90 -9.38 2.39
C GLN A 213 14.25 -8.67 2.44
N LEU A 214 14.27 -7.53 3.12
CA LEU A 214 15.46 -6.71 3.32
C LEU A 214 16.01 -6.93 4.73
N LEU A 215 17.33 -6.77 4.88
CA LEU A 215 17.94 -6.72 6.19
C LEU A 215 17.68 -5.34 6.82
N PRO A 216 17.30 -5.29 8.10
CA PRO A 216 17.14 -4.02 8.79
C PRO A 216 18.47 -3.30 8.97
N PHE A 217 18.41 -2.08 9.51
CA PHE A 217 19.58 -1.32 9.90
C PHE A 217 20.53 -2.18 10.77
N PRO A 218 21.86 -2.18 10.51
CA PRO A 218 22.62 -1.23 9.69
C PRO A 218 22.80 -1.60 8.19
N TYR A 219 22.23 -2.71 7.72
CA TYR A 219 22.43 -3.17 6.34
C TYR A 219 21.57 -2.41 5.32
N SER A 220 20.33 -2.11 5.67
CA SER A 220 19.45 -1.27 4.86
C SER A 220 18.54 -0.44 5.73
N ASP A 221 18.19 0.74 5.24
CA ASP A 221 17.19 1.59 5.89
C ASP A 221 15.80 1.11 5.46
N CYS A 222 15.21 0.26 6.31
CA CYS A 222 13.86 -0.25 6.14
C CYS A 222 13.12 -0.29 7.48
N THR A 223 11.80 -0.25 7.43
CA THR A 223 10.93 -0.33 8.60
C THR A 223 9.76 -1.28 8.40
N THR A 224 9.25 -1.82 9.51
CA THR A 224 7.97 -2.51 9.59
C THR A 224 7.00 -1.78 10.54
N LYS A 225 7.45 -0.69 11.15
CA LYS A 225 6.66 0.09 12.11
C LYS A 225 5.69 0.97 11.33
N VAL A 226 4.40 0.88 11.67
CA VAL A 226 3.36 1.76 11.14
C VAL A 226 3.35 3.07 11.95
N PRO A 227 3.68 4.23 11.36
CA PRO A 227 3.66 5.51 12.06
C PRO A 227 2.27 5.91 12.55
N LEU A 228 2.19 6.75 13.60
CA LEU A 228 0.91 7.18 14.20
C LEU A 228 -0.04 7.83 13.18
N ILE A 229 0.48 8.66 12.27
CA ILE A 229 -0.30 9.29 11.20
C ILE A 229 -1.01 8.27 10.30
N MET A 230 -0.35 7.16 10.00
CA MET A 230 -0.89 6.09 9.18
C MET A 230 -1.89 5.25 9.96
N GLN A 231 -1.63 4.99 11.25
CA GLN A 231 -2.61 4.34 12.13
C GLN A 231 -3.90 5.17 12.27
N ALA A 232 -3.78 6.50 12.39
CA ALA A 232 -4.91 7.42 12.43
C ALA A 232 -5.74 7.35 11.15
N MET A 233 -5.08 7.35 9.99
CA MET A 233 -5.73 7.14 8.69
C MET A 233 -6.45 5.79 8.61
N PHE A 234 -5.79 4.70 9.03
CA PHE A 234 -6.35 3.35 8.96
C PHE A 234 -7.61 3.17 9.82
N LYS A 235 -7.75 3.90 10.93
CA LYS A 235 -8.97 3.88 11.75
C LYS A 235 -10.24 4.30 10.98
N ARG A 236 -10.10 5.00 9.85
CA ARG A 236 -11.22 5.36 8.97
C ARG A 236 -11.73 4.19 8.14
N TYR A 237 -10.93 3.14 7.97
CA TYR A 237 -11.20 2.02 7.08
C TYR A 237 -11.46 0.72 7.87
N ALA A 238 -12.69 0.55 8.35
CA ALA A 238 -13.18 -0.66 9.02
C ALA A 238 -12.17 -1.27 10.03
N ASP A 239 -12.29 -2.56 10.33
CA ASP A 239 -11.38 -3.29 11.21
C ASP A 239 -10.20 -3.92 10.44
N ALA A 240 -9.75 -3.29 9.34
CA ALA A 240 -8.69 -3.83 8.50
C ALA A 240 -7.30 -3.70 9.17
N ASP A 241 -6.49 -4.76 9.06
CA ASP A 241 -5.13 -4.86 9.61
C ASP A 241 -4.10 -4.44 8.56
N TYR A 242 -4.07 -3.15 8.24
CA TYR A 242 -3.15 -2.60 7.24
C TYR A 242 -1.71 -2.48 7.77
N ALA A 243 -0.75 -2.89 6.94
CA ALA A 243 0.67 -2.80 7.18
C ALA A 243 1.26 -1.47 6.69
N TYR A 244 2.55 -1.27 6.99
CA TYR A 244 3.29 -0.10 6.56
C TYR A 244 3.43 -0.04 5.03
N SER A 245 3.20 1.14 4.45
CA SER A 245 3.45 1.42 3.04
C SER A 245 4.27 2.69 2.90
N GLN A 246 5.42 2.58 2.25
CA GLN A 246 6.31 3.73 2.01
C GLN A 246 5.60 4.84 1.23
N VAL A 247 4.83 4.48 0.20
CA VAL A 247 4.13 5.46 -0.63
C VAL A 247 3.07 6.21 0.18
N LEU A 248 2.32 5.51 1.04
CA LEU A 248 1.37 6.16 1.95
C LEU A 248 2.07 7.04 2.98
N CYS A 249 3.22 6.62 3.50
CA CYS A 249 4.02 7.44 4.41
C CYS A 249 4.43 8.76 3.75
N SER A 250 4.96 8.69 2.52
CA SER A 250 5.34 9.88 1.75
C SER A 250 4.15 10.81 1.49
N VAL A 251 2.99 10.26 1.13
CA VAL A 251 1.76 11.04 0.97
C VAL A 251 1.41 11.77 2.27
N LEU A 252 1.39 11.07 3.41
CA LEU A 252 0.98 11.63 4.69
C LEU A 252 1.98 12.68 5.23
N CYS A 253 3.29 12.49 5.06
CA CYS A 253 4.28 13.48 5.49
C CYS A 253 4.21 14.77 4.64
N ILE A 254 3.93 14.65 3.34
CA ILE A 254 3.70 15.81 2.47
C ILE A 254 2.46 16.59 2.92
N GLN A 255 1.41 15.90 3.36
CA GLN A 255 0.22 16.55 3.92
C GLN A 255 0.52 17.27 5.23
N ALA A 256 1.30 16.66 6.12
CA ALA A 256 1.70 17.27 7.38
C ALA A 256 2.46 18.59 7.16
N TYR A 257 3.43 18.60 6.24
CA TYR A 257 4.13 19.84 5.87
C TYR A 257 3.20 20.88 5.22
N THR A 258 2.33 20.44 4.31
CA THR A 258 1.37 21.34 3.65
C THR A 258 0.46 22.01 4.68
N TYR A 259 -0.01 21.26 5.67
CA TYR A 259 -0.81 21.81 6.76
C TYR A 259 -0.02 22.75 7.67
N ASP A 260 1.23 22.41 8.02
CA ASP A 260 2.08 23.27 8.84
C ASP A 260 2.23 24.67 8.22
N GLN A 261 2.40 24.72 6.89
CA GLN A 261 2.58 25.98 6.15
C GLN A 261 1.26 26.70 5.82
N CYS A 262 0.22 25.96 5.43
CA CYS A 262 -0.98 26.54 4.81
C CYS A 262 -2.28 26.30 5.60
N ARG A 263 -2.24 25.54 6.70
CA ARG A 263 -3.39 25.13 7.52
C ARG A 263 -4.51 24.41 6.76
N CYS A 264 -4.15 23.81 5.63
CA CYS A 264 -5.02 22.99 4.81
C CYS A 264 -4.17 21.92 4.11
N ILE A 265 -4.83 20.89 3.57
CA ILE A 265 -4.21 19.73 2.92
C ILE A 265 -4.60 19.62 1.45
N SER A 266 -3.98 18.70 0.69
CA SER A 266 -4.18 18.60 -0.75
C SER A 266 -5.64 18.36 -1.14
N PRO A 267 -6.17 19.14 -2.10
CA PRO A 267 -7.49 18.87 -2.69
C PRO A 267 -7.56 17.59 -3.52
N TYR A 268 -6.41 16.98 -3.85
CA TYR A 268 -6.31 15.79 -4.71
C TYR A 268 -6.19 14.48 -3.93
N GLN A 269 -5.80 14.54 -2.65
CA GLN A 269 -5.66 13.39 -1.76
C GLN A 269 -6.64 13.55 -0.59
N TRP A 270 -7.90 13.75 -0.93
CA TRP A 270 -8.94 14.08 0.03
C TRP A 270 -9.30 12.94 0.99
N THR A 271 -8.79 11.74 0.75
CA THR A 271 -8.95 10.56 1.62
C THR A 271 -8.04 10.62 2.86
N THR A 272 -7.13 11.58 2.93
CA THR A 272 -6.08 11.70 3.97
C THR A 272 -6.26 12.95 4.84
N GLN A 273 -7.44 13.14 5.43
CA GLN A 273 -7.77 14.35 6.22
C GLN A 273 -7.11 14.41 7.60
N SER A 274 -6.76 13.24 8.14
CA SER A 274 -6.07 13.13 9.41
C SER A 274 -4.56 13.34 9.22
N ILE A 275 -3.99 14.26 9.99
CA ILE A 275 -2.54 14.54 10.00
C ILE A 275 -1.98 14.42 11.42
N VAL A 276 -0.68 14.25 11.51
CA VAL A 276 0.10 14.33 12.75
C VAL A 276 1.37 15.11 12.42
N LEU A 277 1.68 16.13 13.22
CA LEU A 277 2.89 16.93 13.02
C LEU A 277 4.11 16.25 13.65
N PRO A 278 5.32 16.42 13.08
CA PRO A 278 6.54 15.86 13.65
C PRO A 278 6.74 16.26 15.12
N GLY A 279 7.05 15.30 15.98
CA GLY A 279 7.27 15.53 17.42
C GLY A 279 6.00 15.70 18.25
N THR A 280 4.81 15.44 17.68
CA THR A 280 3.52 15.48 18.37
C THR A 280 2.80 14.14 18.26
N ASP A 281 1.93 13.84 19.23
CA ASP A 281 1.02 12.69 19.20
C ASP A 281 -0.44 13.10 18.92
N GLU A 282 -0.67 14.38 18.57
CA GLU A 282 -2.00 14.92 18.33
C GLU A 282 -2.44 14.61 16.90
N ILE A 283 -3.61 13.98 16.76
CA ILE A 283 -4.26 13.74 15.48
C ILE A 283 -5.14 14.94 15.17
N ILE A 284 -4.85 15.62 14.07
CA ILE A 284 -5.57 16.82 13.62
C ILE A 284 -6.38 16.46 12.38
N GLU A 285 -7.66 16.81 12.34
CA GLU A 285 -8.48 16.75 11.13
C GLU A 285 -8.35 18.06 10.35
N ALA A 286 -7.77 18.00 9.16
CA ALA A 286 -7.43 19.16 8.35
C ALA A 286 -8.42 19.39 7.20
N PRO A 287 -8.79 20.66 6.92
CA PRO A 287 -9.61 21.00 5.76
C PRO A 287 -8.80 20.90 4.46
N LEU A 288 -9.47 20.65 3.35
CA LEU A 288 -8.88 20.68 2.02
C LEU A 288 -8.60 22.12 1.58
N CYS A 289 -7.42 22.35 1.00
CA CYS A 289 -7.09 23.60 0.33
C CYS A 289 -7.95 23.79 -0.91
N ASN A 290 -8.18 25.05 -1.29
CA ASN A 290 -8.66 25.36 -2.63
C ASN A 290 -7.56 25.01 -3.66
N ALA A 291 -7.94 24.44 -4.79
CA ALA A 291 -7.00 24.05 -5.85
C ALA A 291 -6.20 25.24 -6.41
N THR A 292 -6.71 26.47 -6.30
CA THR A 292 -6.03 27.70 -6.72
C THR A 292 -5.25 28.38 -5.59
N ASN A 293 -5.10 27.74 -4.42
CA ASN A 293 -4.36 28.31 -3.30
C ASN A 293 -2.86 28.35 -3.63
N GLU A 294 -2.28 29.55 -3.67
CA GLU A 294 -0.87 29.76 -3.96
C GLU A 294 0.05 29.18 -2.88
N CYS A 295 -0.34 29.24 -1.60
CA CYS A 295 0.40 28.61 -0.51
C CYS A 295 0.53 27.11 -0.73
N TYR A 296 -0.58 26.43 -1.08
CA TYR A 296 -0.58 25.01 -1.38
C TYR A 296 0.38 24.67 -2.53
N ALA A 297 0.29 25.40 -3.65
CA ALA A 297 1.17 25.18 -4.79
C ALA A 297 2.65 25.35 -4.41
N ASN A 298 2.97 26.40 -3.65
CA ASN A 298 4.32 26.67 -3.19
C ASN A 298 4.82 25.61 -2.20
N ALA A 299 3.97 25.14 -1.28
CA ALA A 299 4.32 24.10 -0.32
C ALA A 299 4.68 22.78 -1.01
N GLN A 300 3.88 22.35 -1.99
CA GLN A 300 4.13 21.13 -2.77
C GLN A 300 5.47 21.17 -3.51
N VAL A 301 5.82 22.31 -4.10
CA VAL A 301 7.12 22.48 -4.77
C VAL A 301 8.26 22.50 -3.75
N ARG A 302 8.11 23.18 -2.62
CA ARG A 302 9.17 23.32 -1.61
C ARG A 302 9.57 21.99 -0.97
N ILE A 303 8.60 21.17 -0.56
CA ILE A 303 8.91 19.86 0.06
C ILE A 303 9.61 18.91 -0.92
N THR A 304 9.27 19.00 -2.21
CA THR A 304 9.86 18.14 -3.24
C THR A 304 11.27 18.60 -3.64
N THR A 305 11.58 19.89 -3.50
CA THR A 305 12.86 20.47 -3.93
C THR A 305 13.88 20.66 -2.81
N THR A 306 13.46 20.63 -1.54
CA THR A 306 14.32 20.96 -0.39
C THR A 306 14.55 19.75 0.51
N ASN A 307 15.73 19.14 0.43
CA ASN A 307 16.07 17.93 1.19
C ASN A 307 15.94 18.12 2.71
N SER A 308 16.32 19.27 3.26
CA SER A 308 16.20 19.50 4.71
C SER A 308 14.75 19.47 5.23
N ILE A 309 13.80 19.87 4.39
CA ILE A 309 12.37 19.80 4.71
C ILE A 309 11.89 18.35 4.64
N TRP A 310 12.34 17.63 3.60
CA TRP A 310 12.05 16.21 3.47
C TRP A 310 12.58 15.42 4.67
N ASP A 311 13.82 15.63 5.09
CA ASP A 311 14.43 14.95 6.23
C ASP A 311 13.72 15.31 7.55
N GLN A 312 13.21 16.53 7.68
CA GLN A 312 12.48 16.97 8.87
C GLN A 312 11.09 16.32 8.99
N PHE A 313 10.35 16.17 7.88
CA PHE A 313 8.95 15.72 7.91
C PHE A 313 8.78 14.24 7.52
N CYS A 314 9.67 13.70 6.70
CA CYS A 314 9.54 12.41 6.03
C CYS A 314 10.70 11.44 6.35
N SER A 315 11.52 11.71 7.36
CA SER A 315 12.65 10.84 7.76
C SER A 315 12.22 9.43 8.17
N ASP A 316 11.01 9.28 8.72
CA ASP A 316 10.45 7.97 9.11
C ASP A 316 9.94 7.15 7.91
N CYS A 317 9.93 7.70 6.70
CA CYS A 317 9.37 7.07 5.50
C CYS A 317 10.39 6.21 4.73
N SER A 318 11.11 5.33 5.43
CA SER A 318 12.01 4.35 4.81
C SER A 318 11.22 3.24 4.10
N GLN A 319 11.90 2.40 3.31
CA GLN A 319 11.20 1.32 2.57
C GLN A 319 10.69 0.22 3.52
N ALA A 320 9.72 -0.57 3.08
CA ALA A 320 9.24 -1.71 3.88
C ALA A 320 10.28 -2.84 3.91
N CYS A 321 10.58 -3.40 5.09
CA CYS A 321 11.54 -4.51 5.19
C CYS A 321 11.02 -5.82 4.58
N SER A 322 9.70 -6.00 4.50
CA SER A 322 9.10 -7.15 3.82
C SER A 322 7.95 -6.67 2.96
N THR A 323 7.96 -7.07 1.69
CA THR A 323 6.88 -6.79 0.74
C THR A 323 6.44 -8.06 0.03
N VAL A 324 5.15 -8.11 -0.30
CA VAL A 324 4.54 -9.18 -1.09
C VAL A 324 3.96 -8.54 -2.34
N ASP A 325 4.51 -8.91 -3.50
CA ASP A 325 4.06 -8.41 -4.79
C ASP A 325 3.40 -9.55 -5.59
N PHE A 326 2.54 -9.16 -6.53
CA PHE A 326 1.93 -10.09 -7.46
C PHE A 326 2.27 -9.71 -8.91
N THR A 327 2.90 -10.63 -9.63
CA THR A 327 3.09 -10.50 -11.08
C THR A 327 1.85 -11.02 -11.78
N ILE A 328 1.25 -10.21 -12.66
CA ILE A 328 -0.06 -10.49 -13.28
C ILE A 328 0.10 -10.65 -14.79
N THR A 329 -0.45 -11.74 -15.32
CA THR A 329 -0.52 -11.99 -16.77
C THR A 329 -1.98 -11.93 -17.22
N PRO A 330 -2.43 -10.81 -17.84
CA PRO A 330 -3.81 -10.63 -18.25
C PRO A 330 -4.10 -11.25 -19.63
N SER A 331 -5.33 -11.69 -19.82
CA SER A 331 -5.91 -12.08 -21.12
C SER A 331 -7.39 -11.71 -21.16
N ALA A 332 -7.96 -11.52 -22.35
CA ALA A 332 -9.35 -11.07 -22.49
C ALA A 332 -10.09 -11.78 -23.63
N VAL A 333 -11.39 -11.99 -23.43
CA VAL A 333 -12.33 -12.51 -24.43
C VAL A 333 -13.61 -11.67 -24.44
N SER A 334 -14.36 -11.68 -25.54
CA SER A 334 -15.64 -10.96 -25.63
C SER A 334 -16.69 -11.60 -24.71
N ALA A 335 -17.44 -10.78 -23.99
CA ALA A 335 -18.49 -11.22 -23.06
C ALA A 335 -19.50 -10.07 -22.83
N PRO A 336 -20.76 -10.33 -22.41
CA PRO A 336 -21.34 -11.62 -22.07
C PRO A 336 -21.82 -12.39 -23.30
N SER A 337 -22.05 -13.70 -23.15
CA SER A 337 -22.76 -14.47 -24.18
C SER A 337 -24.23 -14.05 -24.27
N SER A 338 -24.85 -14.20 -25.44
CA SER A 338 -26.26 -13.89 -25.65
C SER A 338 -27.21 -14.60 -24.68
N VAL A 339 -26.80 -15.77 -24.17
CA VAL A 339 -27.56 -16.57 -23.19
C VAL A 339 -27.62 -15.91 -21.81
N ARG A 340 -26.57 -15.18 -21.39
CA ARG A 340 -26.51 -14.52 -20.08
C ARG A 340 -27.18 -13.15 -20.04
N ILE A 341 -27.39 -12.55 -21.21
CA ILE A 341 -27.95 -11.19 -21.32
C ILE A 341 -29.30 -11.01 -20.59
N PRO A 342 -30.26 -11.96 -20.62
CA PRO A 342 -31.52 -11.85 -19.87
C PRO A 342 -31.34 -11.83 -18.34
N GLU A 343 -30.42 -12.63 -17.79
CA GLU A 343 -30.13 -12.65 -16.35
C GLU A 343 -29.53 -11.31 -15.89
N ILE A 344 -28.64 -10.73 -16.70
CA ILE A 344 -28.04 -9.43 -16.44
C ILE A 344 -29.10 -8.33 -16.50
N LYS A 345 -30.05 -8.42 -17.44
CA LYS A 345 -31.17 -7.47 -17.54
C LYS A 345 -31.98 -7.45 -16.22
N GLU A 346 -32.34 -8.61 -15.70
CA GLU A 346 -33.07 -8.73 -14.44
C GLU A 346 -32.31 -8.11 -13.27
N PHE A 347 -30.99 -8.32 -13.20
CA PHE A 347 -30.13 -7.70 -12.19
C PHE A 347 -30.15 -6.16 -12.30
N VAL A 348 -29.97 -5.61 -13.50
CA VAL A 348 -29.94 -4.16 -13.73
C VAL A 348 -31.27 -3.52 -13.35
N GLU A 349 -32.40 -4.13 -13.71
CA GLU A 349 -33.75 -3.66 -13.37
C GLU A 349 -34.02 -3.70 -11.85
N LYS A 350 -33.36 -4.60 -11.10
CA LYS A 350 -33.45 -4.71 -9.63
C LYS A 350 -32.38 -3.91 -8.88
N SER A 351 -31.44 -3.27 -9.57
CA SER A 351 -30.27 -2.62 -8.96
C SER A 351 -30.59 -1.37 -8.12
N GLY A 352 -31.79 -0.80 -8.26
CA GLY A 352 -32.21 0.43 -7.59
C GLY A 352 -31.56 1.71 -8.15
N ILE A 353 -30.80 1.61 -9.25
CA ILE A 353 -30.24 2.75 -9.99
C ILE A 353 -31.20 3.14 -11.12
N THR A 354 -31.32 4.44 -11.38
CA THR A 354 -32.16 4.96 -12.47
C THR A 354 -31.72 4.39 -13.82
N LEU A 355 -32.66 3.82 -14.57
CA LEU A 355 -32.40 3.19 -15.87
C LEU A 355 -32.17 4.22 -16.99
N PRO A 356 -31.45 3.87 -18.07
CA PRO A 356 -31.35 4.71 -19.25
C PRO A 356 -32.73 5.05 -19.85
N LYS A 357 -32.91 6.26 -20.38
CA LYS A 357 -34.20 6.74 -20.93
C LYS A 357 -34.78 5.80 -22.00
N ASN A 358 -33.93 5.17 -22.81
CA ASN A 358 -34.32 4.28 -23.91
C ASN A 358 -34.15 2.79 -23.58
N TRP A 359 -34.08 2.41 -22.29
CA TRP A 359 -33.82 1.04 -21.85
C TRP A 359 -34.71 0.00 -22.53
N THR A 360 -35.99 0.29 -22.74
CA THR A 360 -36.95 -0.64 -23.36
C THR A 360 -36.52 -1.15 -24.73
N THR A 361 -35.76 -0.36 -25.50
CA THR A 361 -35.30 -0.71 -26.85
C THR A 361 -33.80 -0.97 -26.92
N THR A 362 -32.98 -0.33 -26.07
CA THR A 362 -31.50 -0.39 -26.17
C THR A 362 -30.81 -1.27 -25.12
N TRP A 363 -31.56 -1.93 -24.23
CA TRP A 363 -30.99 -2.71 -23.11
C TRP A 363 -29.89 -3.71 -23.51
N GLN A 364 -29.96 -4.34 -24.69
CA GLN A 364 -28.94 -5.30 -25.14
C GLN A 364 -27.58 -4.63 -25.37
N SER A 365 -27.56 -3.51 -26.10
CA SER A 365 -26.32 -2.75 -26.33
C SER A 365 -25.84 -2.08 -25.04
N GLU A 366 -26.76 -1.61 -24.20
CA GLU A 366 -26.40 -1.06 -22.89
C GLU A 366 -25.71 -2.09 -22.01
N ILE A 367 -26.19 -3.33 -21.98
CA ILE A 367 -25.55 -4.41 -21.23
C ILE A 367 -24.15 -4.68 -21.77
N GLN A 368 -23.98 -4.76 -23.09
CA GLN A 368 -22.65 -4.97 -23.69
C GLN A 368 -21.68 -3.83 -23.37
N ASN A 369 -22.16 -2.58 -23.36
CA ASN A 369 -21.35 -1.39 -23.08
C ASN A 369 -21.05 -1.17 -21.58
N ASN A 370 -21.58 -2.01 -20.69
CA ASN A 370 -21.42 -1.86 -19.25
C ASN A 370 -20.93 -3.10 -18.52
N TYR A 371 -21.04 -4.27 -19.15
CA TYR A 371 -20.65 -5.53 -18.56
C TYR A 371 -19.12 -5.69 -18.54
N VAL A 372 -18.57 -5.99 -17.37
CA VAL A 372 -17.16 -6.36 -17.19
C VAL A 372 -17.10 -7.63 -16.36
N ALA A 373 -16.35 -8.62 -16.79
CA ALA A 373 -16.06 -9.79 -15.97
C ALA A 373 -14.57 -9.92 -15.71
N VAL A 374 -14.20 -10.30 -14.49
CA VAL A 374 -12.81 -10.47 -14.06
C VAL A 374 -12.67 -11.80 -13.33
N ASP A 375 -11.85 -12.68 -13.87
CA ASP A 375 -11.43 -13.92 -13.22
C ASP A 375 -10.00 -13.74 -12.70
N VAL A 376 -9.80 -13.86 -11.39
CA VAL A 376 -8.47 -13.88 -10.76
C VAL A 376 -8.13 -15.32 -10.43
N VAL A 377 -7.01 -15.82 -10.98
CA VAL A 377 -6.60 -17.22 -10.88
C VAL A 377 -5.15 -17.33 -10.48
N CYS A 378 -4.84 -18.22 -9.54
CA CYS A 378 -3.47 -18.57 -9.21
C CYS A 378 -2.82 -19.32 -10.38
N GLU A 379 -1.72 -18.80 -10.95
CA GLU A 379 -0.99 -19.52 -12.00
C GLU A 379 -0.17 -20.66 -11.42
N THR A 380 0.45 -20.43 -10.27
CA THR A 380 1.29 -21.39 -9.56
C THR A 380 1.37 -21.04 -8.08
N THR A 381 1.41 -22.06 -7.23
CA THR A 381 1.69 -21.96 -5.79
C THR A 381 3.17 -21.81 -5.48
N ARG A 382 4.04 -21.80 -6.52
CA ARG A 382 5.46 -21.49 -6.38
C ARG A 382 5.65 -20.02 -6.07
N VAL A 383 6.33 -19.73 -4.97
CA VAL A 383 6.71 -18.38 -4.54
C VAL A 383 8.17 -18.13 -4.84
N GLU A 384 8.43 -16.96 -5.39
CA GLU A 384 9.79 -16.45 -5.62
C GLU A 384 10.15 -15.50 -4.48
N THR A 385 11.13 -15.87 -3.67
CA THR A 385 11.57 -15.08 -2.51
C THR A 385 12.94 -14.47 -2.78
N TYR A 386 13.01 -13.14 -2.72
CA TYR A 386 14.24 -12.35 -2.80
C TYR A 386 14.64 -11.94 -1.39
N THR A 387 15.70 -12.53 -0.88
CA THR A 387 16.24 -12.27 0.47
C THR A 387 17.55 -11.52 0.35
N GLN A 388 17.64 -10.38 1.03
CA GLN A 388 18.91 -9.69 1.23
C GLN A 388 19.66 -10.39 2.36
N ASP A 389 20.87 -10.85 2.08
CA ASP A 389 21.75 -11.51 3.04
C ASP A 389 23.03 -10.69 3.23
N ALA A 390 23.65 -10.78 4.41
CA ALA A 390 24.95 -10.18 4.66
C ALA A 390 26.01 -10.92 3.81
N SER A 391 26.71 -10.19 2.94
CA SER A 391 27.79 -10.79 2.12
C SER A 391 28.99 -11.20 2.96
N VAL A 392 29.20 -10.53 4.09
CA VAL A 392 30.26 -10.84 5.04
C VAL A 392 29.63 -10.99 6.42
N SER A 393 29.67 -12.20 6.95
CA SER A 393 29.23 -12.51 8.31
C SER A 393 30.37 -12.31 9.31
N GLY A 394 30.04 -12.23 10.60
CA GLY A 394 31.05 -12.18 11.67
C GLY A 394 31.95 -13.43 11.69
N VAL A 395 31.42 -14.57 11.23
CA VAL A 395 32.19 -15.82 11.11
C VAL A 395 33.24 -15.71 10.00
N ASP A 396 32.91 -15.05 8.89
CA ASP A 396 33.85 -14.84 7.78
C ASP A 396 35.01 -13.95 8.22
N VAL A 397 34.74 -12.91 9.02
CA VAL A 397 35.79 -12.05 9.59
C VAL A 397 36.71 -12.85 10.51
N LEU A 398 36.15 -13.65 11.43
CA LEU A 398 36.95 -14.48 12.33
C LEU A 398 37.80 -15.50 11.56
N SER A 399 37.24 -16.10 10.51
CA SER A 399 37.93 -17.02 9.62
C SER A 399 39.08 -16.34 8.87
N ASN A 400 38.83 -15.15 8.29
CA ASN A 400 39.85 -14.39 7.55
C ASN A 400 40.98 -13.90 8.47
N VAL A 401 40.65 -13.41 9.67
CA VAL A 401 41.65 -12.98 10.67
C VAL A 401 42.48 -14.18 11.14
N GLY A 402 41.84 -15.30 11.45
CA GLY A 402 42.52 -16.54 11.84
C GLY A 402 43.42 -17.07 10.71
N GLY A 403 42.92 -17.09 9.48
CA GLY A 403 43.68 -17.52 8.31
C GLY A 403 44.91 -16.64 8.04
N HIS A 404 44.76 -15.32 8.08
CA HIS A 404 45.89 -14.41 7.89
C HIS A 404 46.89 -14.42 9.05
N THR A 405 46.45 -14.55 10.30
CA THR A 405 47.38 -14.63 11.45
C THR A 405 48.13 -15.96 11.47
N GLY A 406 47.43 -17.06 11.21
CA GLY A 406 47.99 -18.40 11.10
C GLY A 406 48.98 -18.53 9.92
N LEU A 407 48.67 -17.95 8.75
CA LEU A 407 49.54 -18.04 7.58
C LEU A 407 50.85 -17.24 7.74
N TRP A 408 50.80 -16.04 8.33
CA TRP A 408 51.95 -15.13 8.36
C TRP A 408 52.82 -15.28 9.60
N ILE A 409 52.23 -15.49 10.78
CA ILE A 409 52.96 -15.59 12.06
C ILE A 409 52.90 -17.00 12.64
N GLY A 410 51.97 -17.85 12.18
CA GLY A 410 51.75 -19.17 12.78
C GLY A 410 51.06 -19.11 14.15
N ILE A 411 50.54 -17.94 14.52
CA ILE A 411 49.83 -17.75 15.80
C ILE A 411 48.40 -18.22 15.66
N SER A 412 47.99 -19.05 16.59
CA SER A 412 46.60 -19.50 16.74
C SER A 412 45.94 -18.83 17.95
N PHE A 413 44.63 -19.01 18.09
CA PHE A 413 43.90 -18.61 19.30
C PHE A 413 44.51 -19.23 20.57
N LEU A 414 44.96 -20.49 20.50
CA LEU A 414 45.62 -21.16 21.63
C LEU A 414 46.95 -20.48 21.99
N SER A 415 47.74 -20.09 20.98
CA SER A 415 49.00 -19.36 21.19
C SER A 415 48.78 -18.00 21.88
N ILE A 416 47.67 -17.31 21.57
CA ILE A 416 47.28 -16.07 22.25
C ILE A 416 46.92 -16.36 23.71
N MET A 417 46.15 -17.42 23.97
CA MET A 417 45.78 -17.82 25.33
C MET A 417 47.00 -18.20 26.18
N GLU A 418 47.97 -18.91 25.61
CA GLU A 418 49.25 -19.19 26.27
C GLU A 418 50.01 -17.91 26.63
N LEU A 419 50.04 -16.92 25.73
CA LEU A 419 50.69 -15.64 25.98
C LEU A 419 49.99 -14.84 27.08
N VAL A 420 48.65 -14.87 27.12
CA VAL A 420 47.85 -14.29 28.21
C VAL A 420 48.12 -14.99 29.53
N GLU A 421 48.20 -16.32 29.55
CA GLU A 421 48.54 -17.09 30.74
C GLU A 421 49.94 -16.76 31.25
N MET A 422 50.92 -16.67 30.34
CA MET A 422 52.29 -16.28 30.67
C MET A 422 52.34 -14.89 31.29
N LEU A 423 51.66 -13.90 30.69
CA LEU A 423 51.56 -12.54 31.22
C LEU A 423 50.89 -12.52 32.60
N TYR A 424 49.81 -13.28 32.79
CA TYR A 424 49.14 -13.42 34.07
C TYR A 424 50.08 -13.98 35.16
N ARG A 425 50.82 -15.06 34.83
CA ARG A 425 51.82 -15.65 35.75
C ARG A 425 52.93 -14.65 36.09
N LEU A 426 53.41 -13.88 35.11
CA LEU A 426 54.44 -12.86 35.29
C LEU A 426 53.97 -11.71 36.21
N ILE A 427 52.77 -11.20 35.97
CA ILE A 427 52.16 -10.15 36.80
C ILE A 427 51.99 -10.64 38.23
N ARG A 428 51.45 -11.87 38.41
CA ARG A 428 51.31 -12.49 39.73
C ARG A 428 52.65 -12.65 40.44
N TYR A 429 53.69 -13.09 39.73
CA TYR A 429 55.04 -13.23 40.29
C TYR A 429 55.62 -11.87 40.73
N HIS A 430 55.49 -10.84 39.90
CA HIS A 430 55.92 -9.49 40.27
C HIS A 430 55.14 -8.93 41.46
N TYR A 431 53.84 -9.20 41.53
CA TYR A 431 53.01 -8.81 42.67
C TYR A 431 53.51 -9.46 43.96
N TYR A 432 53.78 -10.77 43.95
CA TYR A 432 54.36 -11.48 45.11
C TYR A 432 55.72 -10.92 45.54
N ILE A 433 56.60 -10.58 44.59
CA ILE A 433 57.90 -9.96 44.93
C ILE A 433 57.71 -8.58 45.54
N LEU A 434 56.79 -7.77 45.00
CA LEU A 434 56.49 -6.43 45.52
C LEU A 434 55.90 -6.52 46.93
N GLU A 435 54.96 -7.43 47.17
CA GLU A 435 54.39 -7.69 48.48
C GLU A 435 55.46 -8.15 49.49
N GLY A 436 56.35 -9.06 49.07
CA GLY A 436 57.48 -9.49 49.89
C GLY A 436 58.51 -8.39 50.19
N ARG A 437 58.74 -7.46 49.26
CA ARG A 437 59.60 -6.27 49.48
C ARG A 437 58.94 -5.24 50.41
N ILE A 438 57.62 -5.08 50.32
CA ILE A 438 56.85 -4.20 51.21
C ILE A 438 56.83 -4.77 52.64
N GLN A 439 56.61 -6.08 52.79
CA GLN A 439 56.68 -6.74 54.09
C GLN A 439 58.07 -6.63 54.73
N ARG A 440 59.16 -6.79 53.96
CA ARG A 440 60.53 -6.57 54.48
C ARG A 440 60.79 -5.13 54.89
N ARG A 441 60.33 -4.13 54.13
CA ARG A 441 60.43 -2.71 54.52
C ARG A 441 59.66 -2.38 55.79
N ASN A 442 58.48 -2.98 55.99
CA ASN A 442 57.69 -2.79 57.21
C ASN A 442 58.30 -3.51 58.43
N LEU A 443 59.06 -4.59 58.22
CA LEU A 443 59.81 -5.29 59.27
C LEU A 443 61.14 -4.59 59.65
N GLU A 444 61.73 -3.79 58.75
CA GLU A 444 62.91 -2.97 59.02
C GLU A 444 62.58 -1.61 59.68
N GLN A 445 61.30 -1.25 59.78
CA GLN A 445 60.79 -0.02 60.44
C GLN A 445 60.17 -0.27 61.83
N LEU A 446 60.15 -1.52 62.29
CA LEU A 446 59.81 -1.96 63.66
C LEU A 446 61.10 -2.33 64.39
#